data_AF-A0A1H9XEX8-F1
#
_entry.id   AF-A0A1H9XEX8-F1
#
_cell.length_a   1.000
_cell.length_b   1.000
_cell.length_c   1.000
_cell.angle_alpha   90.00
_cell.angle_beta   90.00
_cell.angle_gamma   90.00
#
_symmetry.space_group_name_H-M   'P 1'
#
loop_
_entity.id
_entity.type
_entity.pdbx_description
1 polymer ?
#
loop_
_entity_poly.entity_id
_entity_poly.type
_entity_poly.pdbx_seq_one_letter_code
_entity_poly.pdbx_strand_id
1 'polypeptide(L)' 'MDAVEKEASKVSDKVYLAVGVHSGYGPAQRMYVKRGYNFDGSGVWYKGKQLEQYAPCINDDDLLLYLAKDV' A
#
# COMPACT_ATOMS: atom_id res chain seq x y z
N MET A 1 3.42 -1.45 -13.59
CA MET A 1 2.41 -0.54 -13.02
C MET A 1 1.46 -0.05 -14.10
N ASP A 2 1.92 0.60 -15.18
CA ASP A 2 1.01 1.18 -16.21
C ASP A 2 0.02 0.17 -16.81
N ALA A 3 0.48 -1.04 -17.16
CA ALA A 3 -0.41 -2.08 -17.68
C ALA A 3 -1.47 -2.52 -16.67
N VAL A 4 -1.10 -2.63 -15.38
CA VAL A 4 -2.02 -3.06 -14.31
C VAL A 4 -3.03 -1.96 -14.00
N GLU A 5 -2.58 -0.71 -13.91
CA GLU A 5 -3.44 0.46 -13.69
C GLU A 5 -4.45 0.61 -14.84
N LYS A 6 -4.01 0.42 -16.09
CA LYS A 6 -4.88 0.46 -17.28
C LYS A 6 -5.92 -0.67 -17.32
N GLU A 7 -5.58 -1.87 -16.85
CA GLU A 7 -6.55 -2.95 -16.77
C GLU A 7 -7.53 -2.74 -15.62
N ALA A 8 -7.06 -2.24 -14.48
CA ALA A 8 -7.91 -1.95 -13.32
C ALA A 8 -8.91 -0.81 -13.58
N SER A 9 -8.52 0.23 -14.32
CA SER A 9 -9.41 1.35 -14.67
C SER A 9 -10.59 0.96 -15.56
N LYS A 10 -10.58 -0.24 -16.15
CA LYS A 10 -11.74 -0.76 -16.90
C LYS A 10 -12.89 -1.18 -15.98
N VAL A 11 -12.64 -1.39 -14.69
CA VAL A 11 -13.61 -1.95 -13.74
C VAL A 11 -13.76 -1.15 -12.45
N SER A 12 -12.85 -0.22 -12.16
CA SER A 12 -12.86 0.62 -10.96
C SER A 12 -12.12 1.93 -11.21
N ASP A 13 -12.65 3.04 -10.73
CA ASP A 13 -11.99 4.36 -10.77
C ASP A 13 -10.86 4.50 -9.73
N LYS A 14 -10.63 3.44 -8.93
CA LYS A 14 -9.67 3.44 -7.82
C LYS A 14 -8.89 2.15 -7.72
N VAL A 15 -7.58 2.28 -7.52
CA VAL A 15 -6.64 1.16 -7.31
C VAL A 15 -5.99 1.26 -5.94
N TYR A 16 -5.88 0.12 -5.27
CA TYR A 16 -5.22 -0.02 -3.98
C TYR A 16 -3.98 -0.91 -4.11
N LEU A 17 -2.94 -0.60 -3.34
CA LEU A 17 -1.76 -1.43 -3.18
C LEU A 17 -1.26 -1.37 -1.73
N ALA A 18 -0.60 -2.43 -1.30
CA ALA A 18 0.07 -2.48 -0.01
C ALA A 18 1.59 -2.38 -0.21
N VAL A 19 2.28 -1.77 0.75
CA VAL A 19 3.74 -1.68 0.75
C VAL A 19 4.28 -2.00 2.14
N GLY A 20 5.34 -2.80 2.19
CA GLY A 20 6.05 -3.09 3.44
C GLY A 20 6.74 -1.85 3.99
N VAL A 21 6.99 -1.86 5.31
CA VAL A 21 7.55 -0.71 6.03
C VAL A 21 9.02 -0.85 6.40
N HIS A 22 9.64 -2.02 6.20
CA HIS A 22 11.09 -2.16 6.38
C HIS A 22 11.89 -1.49 5.25
N SER A 23 13.17 -1.25 5.52
CA SER A 23 14.03 -0.41 4.67
C SER A 23 14.19 -0.91 3.23
N GLY A 24 13.99 -2.20 2.98
CA GLY A 24 14.05 -2.79 1.64
C GLY A 24 12.95 -2.28 0.71
N TYR A 25 11.83 -1.81 1.25
CA TYR A 25 10.69 -1.33 0.45
C TYR A 25 10.74 0.17 0.10
N GLY A 26 11.72 0.92 0.62
CA GLY A 26 11.86 2.36 0.36
C GLY A 26 11.82 2.77 -1.13
N PRO A 27 12.50 2.04 -2.05
CA PRO A 27 12.39 2.31 -3.49
C PRO A 27 10.95 2.19 -4.02
N ALA A 28 10.20 1.18 -3.57
CA ALA A 28 8.81 0.97 -3.99
C ALA A 28 7.89 2.06 -3.44
N GLN A 29 8.01 2.39 -2.15
CA GLN A 29 7.26 3.49 -1.51
C GLN A 29 7.42 4.80 -2.29
N ARG A 30 8.67 5.19 -2.59
CA ARG A 30 8.97 6.42 -3.34
C ARG A 30 8.43 6.36 -4.77
N MET A 31 8.51 5.21 -5.42
CA MET A 31 7.96 5.02 -6.77
C MET A 31 6.43 5.18 -6.78
N TYR A 32 5.71 4.55 -5.84
CA TYR A 32 4.25 4.64 -5.76
C TYR A 32 3.80 6.09 -5.50
N VAL A 33 4.42 6.79 -4.56
CA VAL A 33 4.11 8.20 -4.28
C VAL A 33 4.32 9.07 -5.53
N LYS A 34 5.44 8.90 -6.25
CA LYS A 34 5.71 9.62 -7.51
C LYS A 34 4.71 9.31 -8.62
N ARG A 35 4.01 8.18 -8.54
CA ARG A 35 2.97 7.76 -9.51
C ARG A 35 1.57 8.26 -9.14
N GLY A 36 1.43 9.01 -8.05
CA GLY A 36 0.17 9.59 -7.60
C GLY A 36 -0.59 8.75 -6.56
N TYR A 37 0.02 7.68 -6.03
CA TYR A 37 -0.57 6.95 -4.92
C TYR A 37 -0.40 7.73 -3.62
N ASN A 38 -1.47 7.82 -2.84
CA ASN A 38 -1.48 8.41 -1.50
C ASN A 38 -1.87 7.36 -0.46
N PHE A 39 -1.43 7.51 0.78
CA PHE A 39 -1.84 6.62 1.86
C PHE A 39 -3.37 6.64 2.02
N ASP A 40 -3.97 5.47 2.15
CA ASP A 40 -5.43 5.34 2.22
C ASP A 40 -6.02 5.74 3.59
N GLY A 41 -5.16 5.97 4.58
CA GLY A 41 -5.53 6.40 5.93
C GLY A 41 -5.99 5.27 6.84
N SER A 42 -5.95 4.00 6.41
CA SER A 42 -6.34 2.85 7.23
C SER A 42 -5.32 2.48 8.31
N GLY A 43 -4.13 3.08 8.28
CA GLY A 43 -3.06 2.79 9.24
C GLY A 43 -2.30 1.50 8.89
N VAL A 44 -1.71 0.89 9.92
CA VAL A 44 -0.86 -0.30 9.75
C VAL A 44 -1.71 -1.55 9.68
N TRP A 45 -1.34 -2.45 8.78
CA TRP A 45 -1.88 -3.80 8.67
C TRP A 45 -0.79 -4.84 8.91
N TYR A 46 -1.12 -5.95 9.56
CA TYR A 46 -0.22 -7.06 9.85
C TYR A 46 -0.99 -8.36 9.77
N LYS A 47 -0.46 -9.31 9.00
CA LYS A 47 -1.08 -10.64 8.79
C LYS A 47 -2.54 -10.56 8.35
N GLY A 48 -2.82 -9.65 7.41
CA GLY A 48 -4.13 -9.47 6.79
C GLY A 48 -5.18 -8.77 7.66
N LYS A 49 -4.77 -8.11 8.75
CA LYS A 49 -5.67 -7.36 9.64
C LYS A 49 -5.12 -5.97 9.94
N GLN A 50 -6.00 -4.98 10.02
CA GLN A 50 -5.67 -3.68 10.56
C GLN A 50 -5.23 -3.83 12.03
N LEU A 51 -4.13 -3.20 12.43
CA LEU A 51 -3.68 -3.25 13.83
C LEU A 51 -4.42 -2.22 14.66
N GLU A 52 -4.81 -2.68 15.83
CA GLU A 52 -5.18 -1.82 16.95
C GLU A 52 -3.97 -1.03 17.45
N GLN A 53 -4.26 0.10 18.09
CA GLN A 53 -3.23 0.89 18.75
C GLN A 53 -2.46 0.05 19.77
N TYR A 54 -1.14 0.18 19.79
CA TYR A 54 -0.23 -0.56 20.68
C TYR A 54 -0.16 -2.08 20.50
N ALA A 55 -0.85 -2.65 19.50
CA ALA A 55 -0.72 -4.06 19.19
C ALA A 55 0.74 -4.40 18.78
N PRO A 56 1.31 -5.51 19.29
CA PRO A 56 2.65 -5.92 18.91
C PRO A 56 2.69 -6.39 17.45
N CYS A 57 3.78 -6.07 16.76
CA CYS A 57 4.06 -6.55 15.40
C CYS A 57 5.55 -6.86 15.22
N ILE A 58 5.86 -7.59 14.16
CA ILE A 58 7.22 -7.82 13.70
C ILE A 58 7.37 -7.02 12.41
N ASN A 59 8.51 -6.34 12.25
CA ASN A 59 8.83 -5.60 11.03
C ASN A 59 9.30 -6.56 9.93
N ASP A 60 8.38 -7.39 9.44
CA ASP A 60 8.58 -8.35 8.35
C ASP A 60 7.75 -7.96 7.12
N ASP A 61 7.64 -8.87 6.15
CA ASP A 61 6.95 -8.61 4.88
C ASP A 61 5.42 -8.55 5.02
N ASP A 62 4.86 -8.94 6.17
CA ASP A 62 3.43 -8.85 6.46
C ASP A 62 3.04 -7.51 7.11
N LEU A 63 4.01 -6.67 7.52
CA LEU A 63 3.76 -5.35 8.11
C LEU A 63 3.63 -4.29 7.00
N LEU A 64 2.39 -3.88 6.73
CA LEU A 64 2.01 -3.16 5.53
C LEU A 64 1.32 -1.83 5.81
N LEU A 65 1.51 -0.87 4.89
CA LEU A 65 0.66 0.30 4.72
C LEU A 65 -0.05 0.22 3.36
N TYR A 66 -1.30 0.63 3.32
CA TYR A 66 -2.07 0.69 2.09
C TYR A 66 -2.03 2.09 1.47
N LEU A 67 -1.92 2.11 0.14
CA LEU A 67 -2.01 3.31 -0.68
C LEU A 67 -3.11 3.14 -1.72
N ALA A 68 -3.74 4.26 -2.08
CA ALA A 68 -4.75 4.33 -3.11
C ALA A 68 -4.40 5.40 -4.15
N LYS A 69 -4.87 5.18 -5.38
CA LYS A 69 -4.79 6.13 -6.48
C LYS A 69 -6.09 6.09 -7.26
N ASP A 70 -6.58 7.25 -7.64
CA ASP A 70 -7.67 7.38 -8.62
C ASP A 70 -7.08 7.19 -10.03
N VAL A 71 -7.68 6.29 -10.83
CA VAL A 71 -7.12 5.81 -12.12
C VAL A 71 -8.02 6.09 -13.32
#